data_AF-A0ABD0MI49-F1
#
_entry.id   AF-A0ABD0MI49-F1
#
_cell.length_a   1.000
_cell.length_b   1.000
_cell.length_c   1.000
_cell.angle_alpha   90.00
_cell.angle_beta   90.00
_cell.angle_gamma   90.00
#
_symmetry.space_group_name_H-M   'P 1'
#
loop_
_entity.id
_entity.type
_entity.pdbx_description
1 polymer ?
#
loop_
_entity_poly.entity_id
_entity_poly.type
_entity_poly.pdbx_seq_one_letter_code
_entity_poly.pdbx_strand_id
1 'polypeptide(L)' 'MRFYIRRGGEGALARVVDSIEEAKRVFHEFHSSHIGTHCGVQKTTDAISKRFYWPAMTIDIKTW' A
#
# COMPACT_ATOMS: atom_id res chain seq x y z
N MET A 1 5.10 14.99 -7.56
CA MET A 1 4.32 13.95 -6.87
C MET A 1 3.15 13.55 -7.76
N ARG A 2 2.98 12.25 -8.05
CA ARG A 2 1.90 11.72 -8.88
C ARG A 2 0.83 11.06 -8.01
N PHE A 3 -0.43 11.13 -8.44
CA PHE A 3 -1.56 10.53 -7.73
C PHE A 3 -2.35 9.60 -8.64
N TYR A 4 -2.84 8.50 -8.07
CA TYR A 4 -3.72 7.51 -8.68
C TYR A 4 -5.13 7.69 -8.11
N ILE A 5 -6.13 7.76 -8.99
CA ILE A 5 -7.54 7.83 -8.59
C ILE A 5 -8.07 6.40 -8.52
N ARG A 6 -8.44 5.96 -7.31
CA ARG A 6 -9.07 4.65 -7.13
C ARG A 6 -10.50 4.70 -7.69
N ARG A 7 -10.79 3.91 -8.73
CA ARG A 7 -12.17 3.77 -9.22
C ARG A 7 -13.00 3.02 -8.19
N GLY A 8 -14.13 3.59 -7.77
CA GLY A 8 -15.13 2.92 -6.92
C GLY A 8 -15.19 3.34 -5.45
N GLY A 9 -14.44 4.35 -5.00
CA GLY A 9 -14.60 4.93 -3.66
C GLY A 9 -14.27 6.41 -3.67
N GLU A 10 -15.25 7.26 -3.35
CA GLU A 10 -15.22 8.72 -3.08
C GLU A 10 -14.10 9.59 -3.72
N GLY A 11 -13.53 9.21 -4.86
CA GLY A 11 -12.40 9.93 -5.47
C GLY A 11 -11.12 9.97 -4.63
N ALA A 12 -10.90 9.02 -3.72
CA ALA A 12 -9.71 9.01 -2.87
C ALA A 12 -8.42 8.88 -3.71
N LEU A 13 -7.51 9.86 -3.54
CA LEU A 13 -6.21 9.91 -4.20
C LEU A 13 -5.18 9.06 -3.43
N ALA A 14 -4.57 8.11 -4.13
CA ALA A 14 -3.41 7.39 -3.63
C ALA A 14 -2.13 8.00 -4.23
N ARG A 15 -1.10 8.19 -3.43
CA ARG A 15 0.22 8.62 -3.93
C ARG A 15 0.86 7.49 -4.72
N VAL A 16 1.33 7.79 -5.92
CA VAL A 16 2.09 6.82 -6.72
C VAL A 16 3.49 6.71 -6.14
N VAL A 17 3.93 5.46 -5.95
CA VAL A 17 5.28 5.08 -5.56
C VAL A 17 6.02 4.63 -6.81
N ASP A 18 7.15 5.28 -7.09
CA ASP A 18 7.87 5.13 -8.36
C ASP A 18 9.10 4.20 -8.25
N SER A 19 9.45 3.70 -7.04
CA SER A 19 10.58 2.80 -6.83
C SER A 19 10.28 1.61 -5.91
N ILE A 20 11.00 0.51 -6.12
CA ILE A 20 10.88 -0.72 -5.34
C ILE A 20 11.34 -0.48 -3.89
N GLU A 21 12.38 0.32 -3.70
CA GLU A 21 12.92 0.65 -2.38
C GLU A 21 11.90 1.42 -1.55
N GLU A 22 11.17 2.34 -2.18
CA GLU A 22 10.10 3.08 -1.52
C GLU A 22 8.89 2.19 -1.22
N ALA A 23 8.51 1.30 -2.15
CA ALA A 23 7.44 0.32 -1.92
C ALA A 23 7.75 -0.60 -0.72
N LYS A 24 9.00 -1.07 -0.61
CA LYS A 24 9.47 -1.85 0.55
C LYS A 24 9.39 -1.08 1.86
N ARG A 25 9.75 0.20 1.86
CA ARG A 25 9.64 1.06 3.06
C ARG A 25 8.19 1.22 3.49
N VAL A 26 7.30 1.53 2.54
CA VAL A 26 5.85 1.64 2.80
C VAL A 26 5.32 0.33 3.38
N PHE A 27 5.66 -0.81 2.79
CA PHE A 27 5.22 -2.10 3.34
C PHE A 27 5.73 -2.33 4.77
N HIS A 28 7.03 -2.14 5.01
CA HIS A 28 7.64 -2.37 6.32
C HIS A 28 7.02 -1.46 7.40
N GLU A 29 6.69 -0.22 7.07
CA GLU A 29 6.06 0.72 8.02
C GLU A 29 4.65 0.26 8.43
N PHE A 30 3.87 -0.29 7.50
CA PHE A 30 2.51 -0.78 7.76
C PHE A 30 2.49 -2.19 8.38
N HIS A 31 3.53 -2.99 8.14
CA HIS A 31 3.67 -4.34 8.69
C HIS A 31 4.30 -4.34 10.09
N SER A 32 5.33 -3.53 10.32
CA SER A 32 6.10 -3.49 11.58
C SER A 32 5.54 -2.52 12.63
N SER A 33 4.56 -1.69 12.28
CA SER A 33 3.88 -0.81 13.24
C SER A 33 3.07 -1.65 14.25
N HIS A 34 3.04 -1.21 15.52
CA HIS A 34 2.20 -1.78 16.58
C HIS A 34 0.68 -1.78 16.26
N ILE A 35 0.27 -1.06 15.21
CA ILE A 35 -1.11 -1.05 14.69
C ILE A 35 -1.39 -2.28 13.78
N GLY A 36 -0.34 -2.95 13.30
CA GLY A 36 -0.38 -4.04 12.33
C GLY A 36 -0.12 -5.45 12.88
N THR A 37 0.23 -5.61 14.16
CA THR A 37 0.72 -6.87 14.75
C THR A 37 -0.27 -8.04 14.73
N HIS A 38 -1.54 -7.82 14.34
CA HIS A 38 -2.54 -8.88 14.10
C HIS A 38 -3.33 -8.71 12.79
N CYS A 39 -2.84 -7.88 11.88
CA CYS A 39 -3.53 -7.55 10.64
C CYS A 39 -2.89 -8.32 9.49
N GLY A 40 -3.39 -9.52 9.19
CA GLY A 40 -2.92 -10.33 8.06
C GLY A 40 -2.90 -9.57 6.73
N VAL A 41 -2.24 -10.15 5.72
CA VAL A 41 -1.95 -9.57 4.39
C VAL A 41 -3.06 -8.69 3.82
N GLN A 42 -4.33 -9.10 3.96
CA GLN A 42 -5.49 -8.38 3.44
C GLN A 42 -5.71 -7.00 4.10
N LYS A 43 -5.53 -6.87 5.42
CA LYS A 43 -5.68 -5.59 6.13
C LYS A 43 -4.52 -4.65 5.81
N THR A 44 -3.30 -5.18 5.72
CA THR A 44 -2.12 -4.42 5.27
C THR A 44 -2.32 -3.91 3.84
N THR A 45 -2.82 -4.76 2.94
CA THR A 45 -3.14 -4.38 1.55
C THR A 45 -4.18 -3.26 1.51
N ASP A 46 -5.28 -3.37 2.28
CA ASP A 46 -6.33 -2.34 2.32
C ASP A 46 -5.79 -1.01 2.85
N ALA A 47 -5.03 -1.03 3.96
CA ALA A 47 -4.44 0.16 4.56
C ALA A 47 -3.44 0.88 3.63
N ILE A 48 -2.60 0.11 2.92
CA ILE A 48 -1.65 0.66 1.94
C ILE A 48 -2.41 1.23 0.74
N SER A 49 -3.36 0.46 0.16
CA SER A 49 -4.07 0.85 -1.07
C SER A 49 -4.94 2.11 -0.94
N LYS A 50 -5.28 2.51 0.30
CA LYS A 50 -5.97 3.78 0.58
C LYS A 50 -5.08 5.01 0.38
N ARG A 51 -3.76 4.85 0.42
CA ARG A 51 -2.80 5.96 0.48
C ARG A 51 -1.71 5.87 -0.58
N PHE A 52 -1.41 4.67 -1.05
CA PHE A 52 -0.32 4.40 -1.99
C PHE A 52 -0.77 3.48 -3.11
N TYR A 53 -0.10 3.62 -4.24
CA TYR A 53 -0.25 2.75 -5.39
C TYR A 53 1.10 2.54 -6.07
N TRP A 54 1.36 1.30 -6.49
CA TRP A 54 2.39 0.98 -7.47
C TRP A 54 1.93 -0.20 -8.34
N PRO A 55 2.47 -0.36 -9.55
CA PRO A 55 2.20 -1.53 -10.39
C PRO A 55 2.54 -2.82 -9.65
N ALA A 56 1.70 -3.85 -9.80
CA ALA A 56 1.87 -5.16 -9.14
C ALA A 56 1.84 -5.17 -7.59
N MET A 57 1.45 -4.07 -6.94
CA MET A 57 1.38 -3.95 -5.47
C MET A 57 0.76 -5.16 -4.74
N THR A 58 -0.38 -5.67 -5.20
CA THR A 58 -1.03 -6.82 -4.56
C THR A 58 -0.20 -8.10 -4.62
N ILE A 59 0.61 -8.29 -5.66
CA ILE A 59 1.52 -9.43 -5.80
C ILE A 59 2.68 -9.23 -4.83
N ASP A 60 3.34 -8.06 -4.87
CA ASP A 60 4.50 -7.76 -4.04
C ASP A 60 4.19 -7.90 -2.53
N ILE A 61 3.03 -7.39 -2.09
CA ILE A 61 2.56 -7.47 -0.71
C ILE A 61 2.28 -8.93 -0.28
N LYS A 62 1.86 -9.80 -1.20
CA LYS A 62 1.56 -11.22 -0.90
C LYS A 62 2.79 -12.11 -0.88
N THR A 63 3.83 -11.75 -1.63
CA THR A 63 5.05 -12.55 -1.80
C THR A 63 6.19 -12.12 -0.87
N TRP A 64 5.93 -11.15 0.00
CA TRP A 64 6.83 -10.70 1.04
C TRP A 64 6.64 -11.53 2.31
#